data_AF-A0A7W0A121-F1
#
_entry.id   AF-A0A7W0A121-F1
#
_cell.length_a   1.000
_cell.length_b   1.000
_cell.length_c   1.000
_cell.angle_alpha   90.00
_cell.angle_beta   90.00
_cell.angle_gamma   90.00
#
_symmetry.space_group_name_H-M   'P 1'
#
loop_
_entity.id
_entity.type
_entity.pdbx_description
1 polymer ?
#
loop_
_entity_poly.entity_id
_entity_poly.type
_entity_poly.pdbx_seq_one_letter_code
_entity_poly.pdbx_strand_id
1 'polypeptide(L)'
;MTALPVARWLGPALPLAVTAVLVIATLPPRFRDDGLDAAARAIEEPLGQVQGWTERVLGRFDRGDPDTSRTFSQFDDRFELGGALELSDEPAAVLRAGGPAYLAAYRYDHYDGAGWESSVEDTFLGQTDEGQRYSPRMRFAPDQAVVLSGVVDREREPVTGQIEMLRAEDDLVLTLDTHQEATIPTTVQLSWRQLDGARFAIDDGERLPPDLRRLANLLREANSRGYLSGDAGALTGDPALDTGLTRERDQLGERLLNVDWQPGPDREVGTIVVSGQLPVYDDVEAVFGRQDMEDQPYTVTGQASTASPDQLATAGTEYPAWVTARYLQLPGTVTAQTRALAAEIARDAGATTPFAVAVALQDDLRGRIRYVEDIAEPPEGRDVVDFVLFETREGYCEYYASAMVVMLRSLDIPARIVAGYYPAAYDEASAGFLYRQRNAHAWVEVFIPAYGWIAFEPTASQPARAYGEPGDPALTPTPAPSPTPAALPTQVPTPRAAPTATAAAAGAVDATDGDG
;
A
#
# COMPACT_ATOMS: atom_id res chain seq x y z
N MET A 1 -42.42 2.52 -16.53
CA MET A 1 -43.30 1.33 -16.61
C MET A 1 -42.45 0.11 -16.35
N THR A 2 -42.88 -0.70 -15.38
CA THR A 2 -42.46 -2.07 -15.03
C THR A 2 -40.98 -2.33 -14.73
N ALA A 3 -40.64 -2.16 -13.44
CA ALA A 3 -39.66 -2.99 -12.75
C ALA A 3 -40.09 -4.47 -12.81
N LEU A 4 -39.15 -5.38 -13.07
CA LEU A 4 -39.35 -6.83 -12.90
C LEU A 4 -38.58 -7.29 -11.65
N PRO A 5 -39.20 -8.10 -10.76
CA PRO A 5 -38.62 -8.51 -9.49
C PRO A 5 -37.87 -9.85 -9.64
N VAL A 6 -36.54 -9.84 -9.57
CA VAL A 6 -35.73 -11.08 -9.57
C VAL A 6 -35.44 -11.59 -8.14
N ALA A 7 -35.68 -10.77 -7.12
CA ALA A 7 -35.27 -11.06 -5.73
C ALA A 7 -36.11 -12.12 -4.96
N ARG A 8 -37.04 -12.85 -5.60
CA ARG A 8 -37.94 -13.77 -4.88
C ARG A 8 -37.77 -15.26 -5.20
N TRP A 9 -36.83 -15.64 -6.06
CA TRP A 9 -36.62 -17.03 -6.49
C TRP A 9 -35.27 -17.64 -6.09
N LEU A 10 -34.36 -16.90 -5.46
CA LEU A 10 -33.02 -17.42 -5.11
C LEU A 10 -32.96 -18.23 -3.80
N GLY A 11 -33.96 -18.13 -2.93
CA GLY A 11 -33.98 -18.83 -1.63
C GLY A 11 -33.99 -20.38 -1.71
N PRO A 12 -34.81 -21.03 -2.57
CA PRO A 12 -34.84 -22.49 -2.66
C PRO A 12 -33.87 -23.10 -3.70
N ALA A 13 -33.29 -22.29 -4.60
CA ALA A 13 -32.41 -22.77 -5.67
C ALA A 13 -30.96 -23.02 -5.21
N LEU A 14 -30.47 -22.23 -4.24
CA LEU A 14 -29.12 -22.33 -3.69
C LEU A 14 -28.80 -23.71 -3.05
N PRO A 15 -29.64 -24.27 -2.15
CA PRO A 15 -29.35 -25.58 -1.55
C PRO A 15 -29.38 -26.73 -2.58
N LEU A 16 -30.19 -26.62 -3.64
CA LEU A 16 -30.22 -27.60 -4.73
C LEU A 16 -28.95 -27.53 -5.60
N ALA A 17 -28.46 -26.33 -5.90
CA ALA A 17 -27.22 -26.12 -6.64
C ALA A 17 -25.99 -26.63 -5.86
N VAL A 18 -25.90 -26.31 -4.56
CA VAL A 18 -24.81 -26.79 -3.68
C VAL A 18 -24.85 -28.31 -3.53
N THR A 19 -26.04 -28.91 -3.41
CA THR A 19 -26.18 -30.37 -3.35
C THR A 19 -25.77 -31.04 -4.67
N ALA A 20 -26.10 -30.44 -5.82
CA ALA A 20 -25.69 -30.95 -7.13
C ALA A 20 -24.17 -30.90 -7.32
N VAL A 21 -23.51 -29.79 -6.92
CA VAL A 21 -22.04 -29.67 -6.96
C VAL A 21 -21.37 -30.70 -6.05
N LEU A 22 -21.86 -30.90 -4.82
CA LEU A 22 -21.33 -31.92 -3.90
C LEU A 22 -21.51 -33.36 -4.40
N VAL A 23 -22.63 -33.67 -5.05
CA VAL A 23 -22.87 -34.98 -5.67
C VAL A 23 -21.93 -35.19 -6.85
N ILE A 24 -21.74 -34.19 -7.71
CA ILE A 24 -20.78 -34.27 -8.83
C ILE A 24 -19.34 -34.40 -8.29
N ALA A 25 -18.99 -33.64 -7.24
CA ALA A 25 -17.69 -33.63 -6.57
C ALA A 25 -17.33 -34.97 -5.89
N THR A 26 -18.32 -35.82 -5.59
CA THR A 26 -18.12 -37.13 -4.92
C THR A 26 -18.26 -38.34 -5.84
N LEU A 27 -18.58 -38.14 -7.14
CA LEU A 27 -18.66 -39.22 -8.12
C LEU A 27 -17.26 -39.78 -8.48
N PRO A 28 -17.09 -41.12 -8.55
CA PRO A 28 -15.86 -41.73 -9.04
C PRO A 28 -15.50 -41.30 -10.48
N PRO A 29 -14.21 -41.19 -10.85
CA PRO A 29 -13.77 -40.64 -12.15
C PRO A 29 -14.38 -41.32 -13.38
N ARG A 30 -14.71 -42.61 -13.28
CA ARG A 30 -15.37 -43.39 -14.34
C ARG A 30 -16.80 -42.94 -14.68
N PHE A 31 -17.38 -42.02 -13.91
CA PHE A 31 -18.73 -41.47 -14.10
C PHE A 31 -18.72 -39.95 -14.35
N ARG A 32 -17.55 -39.31 -14.48
CA ARG A 32 -17.43 -37.90 -14.90
C ARG A 32 -17.07 -37.84 -16.38
N ASP A 33 -17.79 -37.02 -17.13
CA ASP A 33 -17.49 -36.66 -18.51
C ASP A 33 -17.31 -35.15 -18.64
N ASP A 34 -16.75 -34.70 -19.76
CA ASP A 34 -16.45 -33.28 -20.01
C ASP A 34 -17.71 -32.38 -19.91
N GLY A 35 -18.90 -32.95 -20.14
CA GLY A 35 -20.18 -32.25 -20.02
C GLY A 35 -20.59 -31.99 -18.57
N LEU A 36 -20.35 -32.94 -17.66
CA LEU A 36 -20.62 -32.79 -16.23
C LEU A 36 -19.64 -31.83 -15.55
N ASP A 37 -18.38 -31.81 -15.97
CA ASP A 37 -17.37 -30.88 -15.44
C ASP A 37 -17.60 -29.44 -15.95
N ALA A 38 -18.15 -29.27 -17.15
CA ALA A 38 -18.59 -27.96 -17.65
C ALA A 38 -19.86 -27.47 -16.91
N ALA A 39 -20.80 -28.36 -16.61
CA ALA A 39 -21.99 -28.04 -15.84
C ALA A 39 -21.67 -27.65 -14.38
N ALA A 40 -20.69 -28.32 -13.75
CA ALA A 40 -20.20 -27.95 -12.42
C ALA A 40 -19.61 -26.52 -12.41
N ARG A 41 -18.73 -26.21 -13.38
CA ARG A 41 -18.13 -24.87 -13.51
C ARG A 41 -19.15 -23.76 -13.76
N ALA A 42 -20.16 -24.03 -14.59
CA ALA A 42 -21.24 -23.07 -14.86
C ALA A 42 -22.14 -22.80 -13.63
N ILE A 43 -22.13 -23.68 -12.63
CA ILE A 43 -22.85 -23.51 -11.35
C ILE A 43 -21.93 -22.89 -10.28
N GLU A 44 -20.63 -23.17 -10.32
CA GLU A 44 -19.62 -22.64 -9.42
C GLU A 44 -19.33 -21.14 -9.65
N GLU A 45 -19.32 -20.65 -10.90
CA GLU A 45 -19.08 -19.23 -11.21
C GLU A 45 -20.11 -18.28 -10.54
N PRO A 46 -21.43 -18.53 -10.62
CA PRO A 46 -22.43 -17.72 -9.90
C PRO A 46 -22.36 -17.89 -8.38
N LEU A 47 -22.01 -19.07 -7.87
CA LEU A 47 -21.85 -19.31 -6.43
C LEU A 47 -20.60 -18.62 -5.87
N GLY A 48 -19.51 -18.51 -6.63
CA GLY A 48 -18.33 -17.73 -6.29
C GLY A 48 -18.62 -16.23 -6.23
N GLN A 49 -19.47 -15.71 -7.13
CA GLN A 49 -19.93 -14.32 -7.06
C GLN A 49 -20.85 -14.05 -5.86
N VAL A 50 -21.69 -15.02 -5.47
CA VAL A 50 -22.53 -14.94 -4.28
C VAL A 50 -21.69 -15.09 -3.01
N GLN A 51 -20.71 -16.00 -2.96
CA GLN A 51 -19.74 -16.12 -1.86
C GLN A 51 -18.95 -14.83 -1.68
N GLY A 52 -18.40 -14.26 -2.75
CA GLY A 52 -17.74 -12.96 -2.73
C GLY A 52 -18.68 -11.81 -2.37
N TRP A 53 -19.98 -11.87 -2.70
CA TRP A 53 -20.97 -10.90 -2.20
C TRP A 53 -21.26 -11.09 -0.69
N THR A 54 -21.41 -12.32 -0.20
CA THR A 54 -21.55 -12.61 1.24
C THR A 54 -20.28 -12.27 2.02
N GLU A 55 -19.08 -12.45 1.48
CA GLU A 55 -17.82 -12.02 2.12
C GLU A 55 -17.71 -10.49 2.14
N ARG A 56 -18.16 -9.79 1.09
CA ARG A 56 -18.31 -8.32 1.05
C ARG A 56 -19.38 -7.77 2.00
N VAL A 57 -20.41 -8.56 2.35
CA VAL A 57 -21.51 -8.17 3.25
C VAL A 57 -21.28 -8.65 4.69
N LEU A 58 -20.59 -9.76 4.90
CA LEU A 58 -20.24 -10.31 6.23
C LEU A 58 -18.91 -9.75 6.75
N GLY A 59 -17.99 -9.35 5.87
CA GLY A 59 -16.85 -8.50 6.21
C GLY A 59 -17.25 -7.09 6.67
N ARG A 60 -18.54 -6.75 6.56
CA ARG A 60 -19.15 -5.56 7.17
C ARG A 60 -19.48 -5.76 8.66
N PHE A 61 -19.28 -6.94 9.23
CA PHE A 61 -19.77 -7.30 10.57
C PHE A 61 -18.76 -8.01 11.48
N ASP A 62 -17.46 -8.05 11.14
CA ASP A 62 -16.44 -8.43 12.12
C ASP A 62 -15.38 -7.33 12.26
N ARG A 63 -15.36 -6.76 13.48
CA ARG A 63 -14.66 -5.56 13.99
C ARG A 63 -15.05 -4.19 13.41
N GLY A 64 -16.05 -3.59 14.06
CA GLY A 64 -16.38 -2.16 13.99
C GLY A 64 -17.88 -1.93 14.04
N ASP A 65 -18.37 -1.24 15.05
CA ASP A 65 -19.77 -0.80 15.19
C ASP A 65 -20.15 0.11 14.00
N PRO A 66 -21.34 0.01 13.37
CA PRO A 66 -21.75 0.92 12.30
C PRO A 66 -21.92 2.39 12.73
N ASP A 67 -21.72 2.69 14.02
CA ASP A 67 -21.82 4.01 14.64
C ASP A 67 -20.45 4.55 15.14
N THR A 68 -19.33 3.92 14.74
CA THR A 68 -17.98 4.38 15.12
C THR A 68 -17.27 5.07 13.97
N SER A 69 -16.93 6.32 14.24
CA SER A 69 -15.87 7.08 13.59
C SER A 69 -14.58 6.27 13.34
N ARG A 70 -13.91 6.55 12.21
CA ARG A 70 -12.65 5.92 11.85
C ARG A 70 -11.48 6.68 12.49
N THR A 71 -10.72 6.00 13.36
CA THR A 71 -9.42 6.48 13.81
C THR A 71 -8.41 6.34 12.67
N PHE A 72 -7.95 7.46 12.11
CA PHE A 72 -7.09 7.48 10.92
C PHE A 72 -5.69 6.89 11.11
N SER A 73 -5.32 6.45 12.32
CA SER A 73 -3.97 5.97 12.57
C SER A 73 -3.72 4.53 12.12
N GLN A 74 -4.74 3.68 11.99
CA GLN A 74 -4.57 2.25 11.70
C GLN A 74 -4.13 2.02 10.25
N PHE A 75 -2.85 1.67 10.06
CA PHE A 75 -2.27 1.40 8.74
C PHE A 75 -2.37 -0.09 8.37
N ASP A 76 -3.52 -0.49 7.82
CA ASP A 76 -3.77 -1.84 7.34
C ASP A 76 -3.36 -2.03 5.87
N ASP A 77 -3.54 -3.25 5.34
CA ASP A 77 -3.34 -3.56 3.92
C ASP A 77 -4.45 -3.00 3.00
N ARG A 78 -5.46 -2.33 3.55
CA ARG A 78 -6.55 -1.69 2.83
C ARG A 78 -7.14 -0.49 3.58
N PHE A 79 -7.70 0.47 2.83
CA PHE A 79 -8.56 1.53 3.37
C PHE A 79 -9.66 1.93 2.38
N GLU A 80 -10.77 2.44 2.89
CA GLU A 80 -11.92 2.89 2.10
C GLU A 80 -12.03 4.42 2.18
N LEU A 81 -12.24 5.10 1.06
CA LEU A 81 -12.47 6.55 1.06
C LEU A 81 -13.90 6.83 1.51
N GLY A 82 -14.06 7.60 2.59
CA GLY A 82 -15.39 7.94 3.09
C GLY A 82 -15.41 8.26 4.56
N GLY A 83 -16.38 9.09 4.94
CA GLY A 83 -16.67 9.41 6.33
C GLY A 83 -15.83 10.53 6.91
N ALA A 84 -16.14 10.88 8.15
CA ALA A 84 -15.40 11.87 8.91
C ALA A 84 -14.08 11.27 9.42
N LEU A 85 -13.02 12.08 9.34
CA LEU A 85 -11.70 11.73 9.84
C LEU A 85 -11.63 12.02 11.35
N GLU A 86 -11.40 11.00 12.18
CA GLU A 86 -11.08 11.24 13.59
C GLU A 86 -9.57 11.26 13.82
N LEU A 87 -9.08 12.48 13.96
CA LEU A 87 -7.69 12.77 14.29
C LEU A 87 -7.58 13.05 15.79
N SER A 88 -6.81 12.22 16.50
CA SER A 88 -6.53 12.43 17.92
C SER A 88 -5.18 13.12 18.14
N ASP A 89 -5.05 13.79 19.27
CA ASP A 89 -3.80 14.41 19.72
C ASP A 89 -2.87 13.41 20.45
N GLU A 90 -3.22 12.12 20.47
CA GLU A 90 -2.44 11.11 21.17
C GLU A 90 -1.05 10.93 20.51
N PRO A 91 0.04 10.90 21.30
CA PRO A 91 1.38 10.56 20.80
C PRO A 91 1.41 9.18 20.12
N ALA A 92 2.10 9.10 18.98
CA ALA A 92 2.25 7.87 18.21
C ALA A 92 3.73 7.45 18.12
N ALA A 93 4.63 8.38 17.81
CA ALA A 93 6.05 8.08 17.69
C ALA A 93 6.93 9.32 17.92
N VAL A 94 8.21 9.10 18.24
CA VAL A 94 9.25 10.13 18.28
C VAL A 94 10.33 9.79 17.27
N LEU A 95 10.69 10.73 16.40
CA LEU A 95 11.84 10.65 15.51
C LEU A 95 12.99 11.50 16.04
N ARG A 96 14.18 10.91 16.15
CA ARG A 96 15.43 11.62 16.46
C ARG A 96 16.34 11.52 15.23
N ALA A 97 16.40 12.61 14.47
CA ALA A 97 17.13 12.74 13.22
C ALA A 97 17.60 14.19 13.00
N GLY A 98 18.34 14.44 11.92
CA GLY A 98 18.83 15.80 11.58
C GLY A 98 17.72 16.80 11.20
N GLY A 99 16.53 16.30 10.89
CA GLY A 99 15.33 17.09 10.55
C GLY A 99 14.06 16.22 10.67
N PRO A 100 12.87 16.82 10.58
CA PRO A 100 11.63 16.05 10.52
C PRO A 100 11.54 15.32 9.17
N ALA A 101 10.74 14.27 9.09
CA ALA A 101 10.64 13.45 7.88
C ALA A 101 9.24 12.85 7.74
N TYR A 102 8.88 12.41 6.54
CA TYR A 102 7.73 11.53 6.40
C TYR A 102 8.10 10.16 6.94
N LEU A 103 7.20 9.57 7.72
CA LEU A 103 7.35 8.21 8.23
C LEU A 103 6.40 7.30 7.44
N ALA A 104 6.93 6.44 6.57
CA ALA A 104 6.14 5.52 5.76
C ALA A 104 5.78 4.27 6.55
N ALA A 105 4.50 3.92 6.53
CA ALA A 105 3.92 2.76 7.21
C ALA A 105 3.52 1.69 6.19
N TYR A 106 2.68 2.04 5.22
CA TYR A 106 2.15 1.13 4.22
C TYR A 106 2.06 1.77 2.83
N ARG A 107 2.05 0.95 1.79
CA ARG A 107 1.88 1.35 0.39
C ARG A 107 0.76 0.57 -0.27
N TYR A 108 0.06 1.19 -1.21
CA TYR A 108 -1.12 0.63 -1.84
C TYR A 108 -1.06 0.78 -3.35
N ASP A 109 -1.43 -0.28 -4.05
CA ASP A 109 -1.30 -0.36 -5.50
C ASP A 109 -2.62 -0.63 -6.24
N HIS A 110 -3.68 -1.09 -5.56
CA HIS A 110 -4.93 -1.45 -6.21
C HIS A 110 -6.05 -0.47 -5.83
N TYR A 111 -6.74 0.09 -6.83
CA TYR A 111 -7.92 0.94 -6.65
C TYR A 111 -9.17 0.22 -7.17
N ASP A 112 -10.25 0.21 -6.39
CA ASP A 112 -11.49 -0.49 -6.75
C ASP A 112 -12.67 0.46 -7.07
N GLY A 113 -12.45 1.78 -6.96
CA GLY A 113 -13.46 2.81 -7.16
C GLY A 113 -13.98 3.42 -5.85
N ALA A 114 -13.76 2.77 -4.71
CA ALA A 114 -14.18 3.21 -3.38
C ALA A 114 -12.99 3.36 -2.42
N GLY A 115 -11.97 2.53 -2.54
CA GLY A 115 -10.83 2.50 -1.65
C GLY A 115 -9.57 1.96 -2.32
N TRP A 116 -8.56 1.72 -1.50
CA TRP A 116 -7.28 1.16 -1.91
C TRP A 116 -6.93 -0.07 -1.10
N GLU A 117 -6.24 -1.00 -1.74
CA GLU A 117 -5.67 -2.17 -1.09
C GLU A 117 -4.29 -2.50 -1.67
N SER A 118 -3.53 -3.29 -0.91
CA SER A 118 -2.30 -3.91 -1.39
C SER A 118 -2.61 -5.26 -2.05
N SER A 119 -2.23 -5.41 -3.32
CA SER A 119 -2.27 -6.69 -4.02
C SER A 119 -0.96 -7.48 -3.91
N VAL A 120 -0.09 -7.16 -2.93
CA VAL A 120 1.28 -7.72 -2.87
C VAL A 120 1.29 -9.24 -2.74
N GLU A 121 0.32 -9.80 -2.02
CA GLU A 121 0.14 -11.24 -1.86
C GLU A 121 -0.12 -11.95 -3.21
N ASP A 122 -0.81 -11.30 -4.14
CA ASP A 122 -1.12 -11.86 -5.47
C ASP A 122 0.11 -11.96 -6.38
N THR A 123 1.17 -11.20 -6.08
CA THR A 123 2.42 -11.24 -6.85
C THR A 123 3.22 -12.51 -6.60
N PHE A 124 2.91 -13.20 -5.50
CA PHE A 124 3.64 -14.35 -5.02
C PHE A 124 2.83 -15.64 -5.19
N LEU A 125 3.33 -16.54 -6.05
CA LEU A 125 2.84 -17.91 -6.19
C LEU A 125 3.22 -18.76 -4.98
N GLY A 126 2.68 -18.41 -3.82
CA GLY A 126 3.01 -19.04 -2.56
C GLY A 126 2.41 -20.43 -2.38
N GLN A 127 1.93 -21.14 -3.40
CA GLN A 127 1.43 -22.51 -3.26
C GLN A 127 2.39 -23.51 -3.91
N THR A 128 2.99 -24.37 -3.10
CA THR A 128 3.59 -25.61 -3.60
C THR A 128 2.49 -26.58 -4.02
N ASP A 129 2.84 -27.60 -4.83
CA ASP A 129 1.94 -28.71 -5.17
C ASP A 129 1.35 -29.44 -3.93
N GLU A 130 1.94 -29.20 -2.74
CA GLU A 130 1.56 -29.74 -1.44
C GLU A 130 0.63 -28.81 -0.62
N GLY A 131 0.24 -27.65 -1.17
CA GLY A 131 -0.75 -26.74 -0.58
C GLY A 131 -0.25 -25.86 0.57
N GLN A 132 1.06 -25.77 0.81
CA GLN A 132 1.60 -24.81 1.78
C GLN A 132 1.55 -23.40 1.18
N ARG A 133 0.95 -22.45 1.90
CA ARG A 133 0.95 -21.02 1.56
C ARG A 133 2.19 -20.34 2.15
N TYR A 134 3.09 -19.89 1.30
CA TYR A 134 4.23 -19.05 1.66
C TYR A 134 3.82 -17.56 1.58
N SER A 135 4.49 -16.71 2.37
CA SER A 135 4.26 -15.27 2.40
C SER A 135 5.25 -14.54 1.49
N PRO A 136 4.86 -13.43 0.83
CA PRO A 136 5.76 -12.56 0.05
C PRO A 136 6.78 -11.81 0.93
N ARG A 137 6.76 -12.06 2.24
CA ARG A 137 7.64 -11.45 3.23
C ARG A 137 9.00 -12.12 3.31
N MET A 138 10.07 -11.32 3.28
CA MET A 138 11.44 -11.76 3.43
C MET A 138 12.03 -11.29 4.76
N ARG A 139 12.81 -12.14 5.42
CA ARG A 139 13.47 -11.80 6.69
C ARG A 139 14.85 -11.20 6.45
N PHE A 140 15.16 -10.15 7.19
CA PHE A 140 16.45 -9.47 7.20
C PHE A 140 16.98 -9.45 8.64
N ALA A 141 18.27 -9.74 8.80
CA ALA A 141 18.97 -9.59 10.07
C ALA A 141 19.11 -8.10 10.42
N PRO A 142 19.39 -7.76 11.69
CA PRO A 142 19.79 -6.40 12.05
C PRO A 142 20.89 -5.88 11.13
N ASP A 143 20.74 -4.64 10.68
CA ASP A 143 21.67 -3.92 9.79
C ASP A 143 21.87 -4.60 8.42
N GLN A 144 21.00 -5.53 8.04
CA GLN A 144 21.02 -6.15 6.72
C GLN A 144 20.22 -5.31 5.73
N ALA A 145 20.91 -4.75 4.73
CA ALA A 145 20.30 -3.92 3.71
C ALA A 145 19.39 -4.69 2.72
N VAL A 146 18.22 -4.12 2.45
CA VAL A 146 17.44 -4.27 1.23
C VAL A 146 18.13 -3.43 0.15
N VAL A 147 18.79 -4.10 -0.79
CA VAL A 147 19.62 -3.43 -1.80
C VAL A 147 18.77 -3.09 -3.01
N LEU A 148 18.57 -1.79 -3.24
CA LEU A 148 17.95 -1.29 -4.47
C LEU A 148 18.74 -1.75 -5.70
N SER A 149 18.03 -2.03 -6.79
CA SER A 149 18.65 -2.36 -8.05
C SER A 149 19.34 -1.14 -8.65
N GLY A 150 20.43 -1.38 -9.40
CA GLY A 150 21.11 -0.32 -10.16
C GLY A 150 20.29 0.29 -11.31
N VAL A 151 18.99 0.02 -11.34
CA VAL A 151 18.01 0.57 -12.28
C VAL A 151 17.32 1.80 -11.70
N VAL A 152 17.30 1.97 -10.38
CA VAL A 152 16.50 3.02 -9.69
C VAL A 152 17.29 3.81 -8.63
N ASP A 153 18.61 3.64 -8.58
CA ASP A 153 19.48 4.13 -7.52
C ASP A 153 20.14 5.49 -7.81
N ARG A 154 19.81 6.14 -8.95
CA ARG A 154 20.43 7.43 -9.29
C ARG A 154 19.97 8.53 -8.35
N GLU A 155 20.93 9.38 -7.96
CA GLU A 155 20.70 10.55 -7.10
C GLU A 155 19.91 10.15 -5.84
N ARG A 156 20.49 9.21 -5.09
CA ARG A 156 19.97 8.78 -3.78
C ARG A 156 21.08 8.83 -2.74
N GLU A 157 20.72 9.26 -1.54
CA GLU A 157 21.61 9.30 -0.39
C GLU A 157 20.94 8.64 0.83
N PRO A 158 21.73 7.95 1.68
CA PRO A 158 21.20 7.38 2.91
C PRO A 158 20.75 8.47 3.87
N VAL A 159 19.54 8.33 4.39
CA VAL A 159 18.99 9.13 5.49
C VAL A 159 18.69 8.24 6.68
N THR A 160 19.14 8.64 7.87
CA THR A 160 19.04 7.82 9.08
C THR A 160 18.30 8.56 10.18
N GLY A 161 17.47 7.85 10.92
CA GLY A 161 16.79 8.36 12.11
C GLY A 161 16.50 7.26 13.11
N GLN A 162 16.51 7.62 14.40
CA GLN A 162 16.02 6.74 15.45
C GLN A 162 14.53 7.01 15.68
N ILE A 163 13.72 5.96 15.59
CA ILE A 163 12.27 6.00 15.82
C ILE A 163 11.96 5.25 17.10
N GLU A 164 11.13 5.84 17.95
CA GLU A 164 10.56 5.22 19.15
C GLU A 164 9.03 5.27 19.01
N MET A 165 8.39 4.10 18.90
CA MET A 165 6.94 4.01 18.86
C MET A 165 6.40 4.20 20.28
N LEU A 166 5.55 5.20 20.49
CA LEU A 166 4.88 5.45 21.78
C LEU A 166 3.52 4.76 21.88
N ARG A 167 3.00 4.33 20.73
CA ARG A 167 1.88 3.40 20.59
C ARG A 167 2.22 2.57 19.36
N ALA A 168 2.32 1.25 19.50
CA ALA A 168 2.49 0.40 18.35
C ALA A 168 1.16 0.00 17.74
N GLU A 169 1.17 -0.10 16.43
CA GLU A 169 0.15 -0.79 15.65
C GLU A 169 0.75 -2.14 15.26
N ASP A 170 0.43 -3.17 16.04
CA ASP A 170 0.95 -4.52 15.88
C ASP A 170 2.49 -4.59 15.80
N ASP A 171 3.02 -5.26 14.77
CA ASP A 171 4.45 -5.40 14.49
C ASP A 171 4.95 -4.43 13.42
N LEU A 172 4.19 -3.39 13.06
CA LEU A 172 4.57 -2.47 12.00
C LEU A 172 5.80 -1.61 12.37
N VAL A 173 6.71 -1.46 11.42
CA VAL A 173 7.92 -0.63 11.55
C VAL A 173 7.79 0.55 10.60
N LEU A 174 7.79 1.76 11.17
CA LEU A 174 7.83 2.99 10.40
C LEU A 174 9.20 3.16 9.73
N THR A 175 9.20 3.62 8.49
CA THR A 175 10.41 3.73 7.67
C THR A 175 10.59 5.14 7.14
N LEU A 176 11.82 5.46 6.74
CA LEU A 176 12.16 6.70 6.06
C LEU A 176 12.27 6.43 4.57
N ASP A 177 11.61 7.26 3.75
CA ASP A 177 11.63 7.19 2.28
C ASP A 177 11.54 5.73 1.79
N THR A 178 12.51 5.31 0.98
CA THR A 178 12.69 3.93 0.54
C THR A 178 13.51 3.16 1.58
N HIS A 179 12.89 2.22 2.29
CA HIS A 179 13.55 1.44 3.34
C HIS A 179 14.79 0.71 2.82
N GLN A 180 15.92 0.89 3.51
CA GLN A 180 17.14 0.13 3.26
C GLN A 180 17.40 -0.87 4.39
N GLU A 181 17.47 -0.43 5.64
CA GLU A 181 17.86 -1.29 6.76
C GLU A 181 17.34 -0.76 8.09
N ALA A 182 17.36 -1.62 9.11
CA ALA A 182 17.10 -1.25 10.49
C ALA A 182 18.00 -2.01 11.47
N THR A 183 18.25 -1.43 12.64
CA THR A 183 19.07 -2.05 13.71
C THR A 183 18.38 -3.21 14.44
N ILE A 184 17.16 -3.54 14.02
CA ILE A 184 16.36 -4.64 14.55
C ILE A 184 16.14 -5.67 13.44
N PRO A 185 15.86 -6.94 13.78
CA PRO A 185 15.46 -7.91 12.76
C PRO A 185 14.12 -7.48 12.15
N THR A 186 14.06 -7.44 10.82
CA THR A 186 12.85 -7.06 10.09
C THR A 186 12.34 -8.17 9.20
N THR A 187 11.04 -8.11 8.92
CA THR A 187 10.35 -8.88 7.91
C THR A 187 9.80 -7.87 6.90
N VAL A 188 10.35 -7.84 5.70
CA VAL A 188 10.01 -6.86 4.66
C VAL A 188 9.06 -7.51 3.66
N GLN A 189 7.90 -6.91 3.44
CA GLN A 189 6.96 -7.34 2.42
C GLN A 189 7.32 -6.68 1.09
N LEU A 190 7.62 -7.51 0.09
CA LEU A 190 8.10 -7.11 -1.22
C LEU A 190 7.15 -7.67 -2.28
N SER A 191 7.00 -6.98 -3.40
CA SER A 191 6.39 -7.60 -4.58
C SER A 191 7.34 -8.59 -5.25
N TRP A 192 6.78 -9.50 -6.04
CA TRP A 192 7.49 -10.57 -6.72
C TRP A 192 7.18 -10.58 -8.21
N ARG A 193 8.20 -10.85 -9.03
CA ARG A 193 8.04 -10.99 -10.48
C ARG A 193 8.18 -12.43 -10.91
N GLN A 194 7.26 -12.84 -11.79
CA GLN A 194 7.31 -14.14 -12.46
C GLN A 194 8.25 -14.07 -13.66
N LEU A 195 9.23 -14.95 -13.69
CA LEU A 195 10.20 -15.06 -14.77
C LEU A 195 9.95 -16.36 -15.54
N ASP A 196 9.91 -16.25 -16.87
CA ASP A 196 9.86 -17.38 -17.78
C ASP A 196 10.99 -17.26 -18.80
N GLY A 197 12.12 -17.91 -18.53
CA GLY A 197 13.30 -17.86 -19.38
C GLY A 197 13.94 -16.47 -19.50
N ALA A 198 13.79 -15.62 -18.48
CA ALA A 198 14.33 -14.27 -18.45
C ALA A 198 15.87 -14.28 -18.57
N ARG A 199 16.42 -13.41 -19.40
CA ARG A 199 17.85 -13.40 -19.75
C ARG A 199 18.55 -12.24 -19.09
N PHE A 200 19.65 -12.53 -18.40
CA PHE A 200 20.49 -11.54 -17.71
C PHE A 200 21.93 -11.66 -18.18
N ALA A 201 22.56 -10.57 -18.60
CA ALA A 201 23.96 -10.62 -18.98
C ALA A 201 24.84 -10.66 -17.72
N ILE A 202 25.82 -11.55 -17.68
CA ILE A 202 26.65 -11.70 -16.46
C ILE A 202 27.46 -10.43 -16.15
N ASP A 203 27.70 -9.59 -17.15
CA ASP A 203 28.47 -8.34 -17.05
C ASP A 203 27.64 -7.11 -16.69
N ASP A 204 26.34 -7.27 -16.43
CA ASP A 204 25.44 -6.17 -16.07
C ASP A 204 25.71 -5.58 -14.68
N GLY A 205 26.69 -6.11 -13.93
CA GLY A 205 27.16 -5.52 -12.67
C GLY A 205 26.05 -5.31 -11.65
N GLU A 206 25.81 -4.07 -11.25
CA GLU A 206 24.76 -3.69 -10.28
C GLU A 206 23.34 -3.72 -10.86
N ARG A 207 23.19 -3.78 -12.20
CA ARG A 207 21.89 -4.01 -12.83
C ARG A 207 21.45 -5.46 -12.74
N LEU A 208 22.36 -6.39 -12.42
CA LEU A 208 21.96 -7.75 -12.07
C LEU A 208 21.18 -7.75 -10.75
N PRO A 209 20.07 -8.51 -10.68
CA PRO A 209 19.38 -8.74 -9.43
C PRO A 209 20.34 -9.27 -8.35
N PRO A 210 20.24 -8.79 -7.09
CA PRO A 210 21.13 -9.19 -6.01
C PRO A 210 21.32 -10.72 -5.90
N ASP A 211 20.26 -11.50 -6.08
CA ASP A 211 20.28 -12.96 -6.02
C ASP A 211 21.17 -13.61 -7.09
N LEU A 212 21.33 -12.98 -8.26
CA LEU A 212 22.10 -13.53 -9.38
C LEU A 212 23.56 -13.09 -9.36
N ARG A 213 23.93 -12.08 -8.56
CA ARG A 213 25.28 -11.48 -8.57
C ARG A 213 26.36 -12.49 -8.18
N ARG A 214 26.10 -13.36 -7.21
CA ARG A 214 27.05 -14.41 -6.78
C ARG A 214 27.26 -15.45 -7.87
N LEU A 215 26.19 -15.93 -8.51
CA LEU A 215 26.28 -16.82 -9.66
C LEU A 215 27.06 -16.19 -10.82
N ALA A 216 26.75 -14.94 -11.18
CA ALA A 216 27.45 -14.22 -12.23
C ALA A 216 28.95 -14.07 -11.95
N ASN A 217 29.34 -13.81 -10.70
CA ASN A 217 30.75 -13.77 -10.30
C ASN A 217 31.46 -15.11 -10.49
N LEU A 218 30.83 -16.22 -10.10
CA LEU A 218 31.38 -17.56 -10.30
C LEU A 218 31.52 -17.91 -11.79
N LEU A 219 30.54 -17.52 -12.61
CA LEU A 219 30.57 -17.72 -14.06
C LEU A 219 31.68 -16.88 -14.72
N ARG A 220 31.86 -15.62 -14.31
CA ARG A 220 32.98 -14.77 -14.76
C ARG A 220 34.33 -15.36 -14.39
N GLU A 221 34.47 -15.85 -13.15
CA GLU A 221 35.69 -16.51 -12.70
C GLU A 221 35.98 -17.75 -13.56
N ALA A 222 34.96 -18.57 -13.83
CA ALA A 222 35.09 -19.73 -14.71
C ALA A 222 35.47 -19.35 -16.16
N ASN A 223 34.87 -18.31 -16.75
CA ASN A 223 35.27 -17.78 -18.06
C ASN A 223 36.74 -17.35 -18.05
N SER A 224 37.17 -16.58 -17.04
CA SER A 224 38.56 -16.08 -16.93
C SER A 224 39.63 -17.18 -16.88
N ARG A 225 39.23 -18.40 -16.48
CA ARG A 225 40.11 -19.57 -16.38
C ARG A 225 39.98 -20.51 -17.58
N GLY A 226 39.12 -20.21 -18.56
CA GLY A 226 38.90 -21.00 -19.77
C GLY A 226 38.15 -22.31 -19.52
N TYR A 227 37.31 -22.34 -18.49
CA TYR A 227 36.79 -23.58 -17.90
C TYR A 227 35.41 -24.00 -18.41
N LEU A 228 34.61 -23.06 -18.93
CA LEU A 228 33.28 -23.35 -19.48
C LEU A 228 33.30 -23.79 -20.95
N SER A 229 34.49 -24.00 -21.54
CA SER A 229 34.66 -24.46 -22.91
C SER A 229 34.66 -26.00 -23.00
N GLY A 230 33.49 -26.66 -23.09
CA GLY A 230 33.44 -28.11 -23.31
C GLY A 230 32.06 -28.66 -23.69
N ASP A 231 32.04 -29.61 -24.63
CA ASP A 231 30.84 -30.29 -25.17
C ASP A 231 30.19 -31.32 -24.19
N ALA A 232 30.53 -31.30 -22.90
CA ALA A 232 30.26 -32.44 -22.00
C ALA A 232 29.91 -32.08 -20.54
N GLY A 233 29.16 -31.00 -20.30
CA GLY A 233 28.41 -30.80 -19.04
C GLY A 233 29.22 -30.76 -17.71
N ALA A 234 30.54 -30.83 -17.76
CA ALA A 234 31.44 -30.66 -16.61
C ALA A 234 31.96 -29.22 -16.65
N LEU A 235 31.62 -28.46 -15.61
CA LEU A 235 31.62 -27.00 -15.70
C LEU A 235 33.00 -26.36 -15.61
N THR A 236 34.00 -26.99 -14.99
CA THR A 236 35.28 -26.28 -14.88
C THR A 236 36.53 -27.11 -14.77
N GLY A 237 36.47 -28.42 -14.51
CA GLY A 237 37.69 -29.18 -14.17
C GLY A 237 38.41 -28.68 -12.90
N ASP A 238 37.90 -27.63 -12.24
CA ASP A 238 38.27 -27.13 -10.92
C ASP A 238 37.15 -27.55 -9.93
N PRO A 239 37.41 -28.56 -9.08
CA PRO A 239 36.39 -29.08 -8.18
C PRO A 239 35.78 -28.02 -7.24
N ALA A 240 36.54 -26.96 -6.90
CA ALA A 240 36.05 -25.92 -6.02
C ALA A 240 35.02 -25.01 -6.71
N LEU A 241 35.28 -24.63 -7.97
CA LEU A 241 34.35 -23.84 -8.77
C LEU A 241 33.10 -24.64 -9.16
N ASP A 242 33.26 -25.90 -9.55
CA ASP A 242 32.14 -26.81 -9.82
C ASP A 242 31.21 -26.95 -8.61
N THR A 243 31.80 -27.13 -7.42
CA THR A 243 31.05 -27.19 -6.16
C THR A 243 30.38 -25.85 -5.85
N GLY A 244 31.06 -24.73 -6.12
CA GLY A 244 30.54 -23.38 -5.90
C GLY A 244 29.32 -23.07 -6.77
N LEU A 245 29.41 -23.35 -8.08
CA LEU A 245 28.33 -23.17 -9.06
C LEU A 245 27.14 -24.08 -8.75
N THR A 246 27.40 -25.36 -8.45
CA THR A 246 26.35 -26.32 -8.08
C THR A 246 25.61 -25.87 -6.82
N ARG A 247 26.35 -25.52 -5.76
CA ARG A 247 25.75 -25.03 -4.51
C ARG A 247 24.91 -23.78 -4.74
N GLU A 248 25.40 -22.82 -5.52
CA GLU A 248 24.65 -21.59 -5.80
C GLU A 248 23.36 -21.87 -6.56
N ARG A 249 23.42 -22.71 -7.60
CA ARG A 249 22.24 -23.14 -8.35
C ARG A 249 21.22 -23.85 -7.46
N ASP A 250 21.69 -24.75 -6.59
CA ASP A 250 20.82 -25.50 -5.68
C ASP A 250 20.14 -24.55 -4.67
N GLN A 251 20.88 -23.58 -4.10
CA GLN A 251 20.34 -22.55 -3.19
C GLN A 251 19.32 -21.62 -3.87
N LEU A 252 19.54 -21.27 -5.14
CA LEU A 252 18.57 -20.51 -5.92
C LEU A 252 17.32 -21.36 -6.21
N GLY A 253 17.49 -22.65 -6.52
CA GLY A 253 16.38 -23.59 -6.73
C GLY A 253 15.49 -23.74 -5.49
N GLU A 254 16.08 -23.82 -4.29
CA GLU A 254 15.34 -23.82 -3.02
C GLU A 254 14.48 -22.56 -2.80
N ARG A 255 14.84 -21.46 -3.47
CA ARG A 255 14.14 -20.16 -3.43
C ARG A 255 13.24 -19.95 -4.65
N LEU A 256 12.86 -21.03 -5.33
CA LEU A 256 11.99 -21.01 -6.51
C LEU A 256 12.60 -20.27 -7.71
N LEU A 257 13.93 -20.20 -7.79
CA LEU A 257 14.67 -19.65 -8.92
C LEU A 257 15.42 -20.76 -9.65
N ASN A 258 14.87 -21.19 -10.78
CA ASN A 258 15.54 -22.10 -11.68
C ASN A 258 16.49 -21.30 -12.57
N VAL A 259 17.79 -21.56 -12.44
CA VAL A 259 18.82 -20.87 -13.21
C VAL A 259 19.56 -21.85 -14.12
N ASP A 260 19.73 -21.42 -15.36
CA ASP A 260 20.57 -22.06 -16.37
C ASP A 260 21.45 -20.97 -17.01
N TRP A 261 22.37 -21.37 -17.87
CA TRP A 261 23.21 -20.42 -18.61
C TRP A 261 23.52 -20.94 -20.01
N GLN A 262 23.66 -20.00 -20.94
CA GLN A 262 23.93 -20.35 -22.33
C GLN A 262 25.36 -19.95 -22.69
N PRO A 263 26.17 -20.88 -23.25
CA PRO A 263 27.46 -20.53 -23.81
C PRO A 263 27.25 -19.64 -25.05
N GLY A 264 28.03 -18.57 -25.13
CA GLY A 264 28.12 -17.66 -26.26
C GLY A 264 28.98 -18.22 -27.41
N PRO A 265 29.18 -17.44 -28.48
CA PRO A 265 29.91 -17.86 -29.68
C PRO A 265 31.33 -18.36 -29.40
N ASP A 266 32.00 -17.75 -28.43
CA ASP A 266 33.38 -18.07 -28.03
C ASP A 266 33.45 -19.15 -26.94
N ARG A 267 32.33 -19.83 -26.66
CA ARG A 267 32.16 -20.82 -25.58
C ARG A 267 32.32 -20.27 -24.16
N GLU A 268 32.32 -18.95 -24.02
CA GLU A 268 32.20 -18.26 -22.74
C GLU A 268 30.72 -18.08 -22.39
N VAL A 269 30.36 -18.21 -21.12
CA VAL A 269 28.99 -17.91 -20.70
C VAL A 269 28.80 -16.41 -20.64
N GLY A 270 27.90 -15.86 -21.44
CA GLY A 270 27.56 -14.43 -21.39
C GLY A 270 26.21 -14.14 -20.72
N THR A 271 25.36 -15.16 -20.56
CA THR A 271 23.96 -14.98 -20.19
C THR A 271 23.48 -16.05 -19.22
N ILE A 272 22.87 -15.61 -18.13
CA ILE A 272 22.06 -16.44 -17.22
C ILE A 272 20.62 -16.41 -17.71
N VAL A 273 19.98 -17.58 -17.77
CA VAL A 273 18.57 -17.75 -18.08
C VAL A 273 17.86 -18.16 -16.79
N VAL A 274 16.81 -17.43 -16.42
CA VAL A 274 16.12 -17.59 -15.13
C VAL A 274 14.63 -17.80 -15.35
N SER A 275 14.09 -18.83 -14.70
CA SER A 275 12.65 -19.05 -14.57
C SER A 275 12.27 -19.18 -13.09
N GLY A 276 11.04 -18.80 -12.73
CA GLY A 276 10.54 -18.84 -11.36
C GLY A 276 10.29 -17.46 -10.76
N GLN A 277 10.42 -17.33 -9.44
CA GLN A 277 10.01 -16.11 -8.72
C GLN A 277 11.21 -15.32 -8.19
N LEU A 278 11.30 -14.05 -8.58
CA LEU A 278 12.33 -13.15 -8.07
C LEU A 278 11.67 -12.00 -7.27
N PRO A 279 12.16 -11.68 -6.07
CA PRO A 279 11.69 -10.51 -5.34
C PRO A 279 12.08 -9.22 -6.06
N VAL A 280 11.25 -8.19 -5.92
CA VAL A 280 11.52 -6.85 -6.42
C VAL A 280 11.94 -5.97 -5.24
N TYR A 281 13.25 -5.88 -4.99
CA TYR A 281 13.80 -5.08 -3.88
C TYR A 281 13.51 -3.58 -3.98
N ASP A 282 13.18 -3.10 -5.18
CA ASP A 282 12.79 -1.72 -5.46
C ASP A 282 11.35 -1.40 -5.02
N ASP A 283 10.62 -2.41 -4.54
CA ASP A 283 9.19 -2.38 -4.29
C ASP A 283 8.84 -2.92 -2.91
N VAL A 284 9.36 -2.22 -1.89
CA VAL A 284 8.98 -2.43 -0.48
C VAL A 284 7.59 -1.89 -0.24
N GLU A 285 6.66 -2.76 0.17
CA GLU A 285 5.29 -2.38 0.52
C GLU A 285 5.21 -1.90 1.97
N ALA A 286 5.64 -2.76 2.90
CA ALA A 286 5.62 -2.53 4.34
C ALA A 286 6.77 -3.29 5.03
N VAL A 287 7.13 -2.84 6.23
CA VAL A 287 8.20 -3.44 7.06
C VAL A 287 7.64 -3.79 8.42
N PHE A 288 7.95 -4.99 8.88
CA PHE A 288 7.45 -5.54 10.14
C PHE A 288 8.61 -5.96 11.05
N GLY A 289 8.43 -5.81 12.35
CA GLY A 289 9.32 -6.28 13.40
C GLY A 289 9.08 -7.77 13.73
N ARG A 290 9.52 -8.19 14.91
CA ARG A 290 9.30 -9.57 15.42
C ARG A 290 8.19 -9.68 16.45
N GLN A 291 7.81 -8.56 17.02
CA GLN A 291 6.88 -8.42 18.14
C GLN A 291 6.36 -6.99 18.14
N ASP A 292 5.46 -6.70 19.08
CA ASP A 292 5.02 -5.35 19.41
C ASP A 292 6.19 -4.37 19.49
N MET A 293 6.08 -3.27 18.76
CA MET A 293 7.12 -2.24 18.62
C MET A 293 7.03 -1.12 19.67
N GLU A 294 6.06 -1.16 20.59
CA GLU A 294 5.82 -0.10 21.58
C GLU A 294 7.00 0.02 22.55
N ASP A 295 7.38 1.26 22.84
CA ASP A 295 8.51 1.67 23.69
C ASP A 295 9.87 1.06 23.30
N GLN A 296 10.00 0.55 22.07
CA GLN A 296 11.24 -0.04 21.56
C GLN A 296 11.86 0.87 20.50
N PRO A 297 12.90 1.66 20.85
CA PRO A 297 13.58 2.48 19.87
C PRO A 297 14.39 1.62 18.90
N TYR A 298 14.30 1.94 17.61
CA TYR A 298 15.11 1.35 16.56
C TYR A 298 15.67 2.45 15.67
N THR A 299 16.84 2.20 15.08
CA THR A 299 17.36 3.09 14.02
C THR A 299 17.00 2.49 12.68
N VAL A 300 16.48 3.33 11.79
CA VAL A 300 16.17 2.98 10.40
C VAL A 300 17.00 3.85 9.48
N THR A 301 17.48 3.26 8.39
CA THR A 301 18.10 3.97 7.28
C THR A 301 17.21 3.78 6.05
N GLY A 302 16.90 4.89 5.38
CA GLY A 302 16.22 4.93 4.10
C GLY A 302 17.12 5.52 3.01
N GLN A 303 16.71 5.40 1.76
CA GLN A 303 17.39 5.96 0.59
C GLN A 303 16.57 7.12 0.03
N ALA A 304 16.90 8.36 0.40
CA ALA A 304 16.18 9.54 -0.06
C ALA A 304 16.69 10.02 -1.41
N SER A 305 15.78 10.50 -2.27
CA SER A 305 16.19 11.09 -3.55
C SER A 305 16.77 12.48 -3.37
N THR A 306 17.90 12.74 -4.03
CA THR A 306 18.56 14.04 -4.18
C THR A 306 18.42 14.59 -5.59
N ALA A 307 17.57 13.98 -6.42
CA ALA A 307 17.37 14.38 -7.80
C ALA A 307 16.71 15.77 -7.88
N SER A 308 17.34 16.66 -8.64
CA SER A 308 16.79 17.99 -8.94
C SER A 308 15.59 17.92 -9.89
N PRO A 309 14.73 18.97 -9.93
CA PRO A 309 13.65 19.06 -10.91
C PRO A 309 14.10 18.86 -12.36
N ASP A 310 15.25 19.43 -12.74
CA ASP A 310 15.79 19.30 -14.10
C ASP A 310 16.17 17.85 -14.43
N GLN A 311 16.80 17.14 -13.49
CA GLN A 311 17.12 15.72 -13.64
C GLN A 311 15.85 14.88 -13.81
N LEU A 312 14.86 15.06 -12.92
CA LEU A 312 13.59 14.35 -12.96
C LEU A 312 12.79 14.65 -14.23
N ALA A 313 12.83 15.91 -14.71
CA ALA A 313 12.17 16.32 -15.95
C ALA A 313 12.80 15.71 -17.20
N THR A 314 14.06 15.26 -17.16
CA THR A 314 14.74 14.59 -18.27
C THR A 314 14.63 13.07 -18.25
N ALA A 315 13.97 12.51 -17.22
CA ALA A 315 13.74 11.07 -17.15
C ALA A 315 12.88 10.59 -18.34
N GLY A 316 13.18 9.39 -18.83
CA GLY A 316 12.43 8.77 -19.91
C GLY A 316 11.06 8.24 -19.46
N THR A 317 10.43 7.47 -20.34
CA THR A 317 9.15 6.77 -20.10
C THR A 317 9.30 5.25 -20.25
N GLU A 318 10.53 4.75 -20.19
CA GLU A 318 10.83 3.31 -20.22
C GLU A 318 10.74 2.77 -18.80
N TYR A 319 9.60 2.18 -18.49
CA TYR A 319 9.33 1.57 -17.19
C TYR A 319 9.70 0.09 -17.17
N PRO A 320 10.23 -0.44 -16.04
CA PRO A 320 10.32 -1.88 -15.86
C PRO A 320 8.93 -2.53 -15.93
N ALA A 321 8.84 -3.71 -16.58
CA ALA A 321 7.56 -4.38 -16.80
C ALA A 321 6.78 -4.67 -15.50
N TRP A 322 7.48 -4.98 -14.41
CA TRP A 322 6.88 -5.23 -13.10
C TRP A 322 6.17 -3.98 -12.54
N VAL A 323 6.71 -2.78 -12.82
CA VAL A 323 6.11 -1.52 -12.38
C VAL A 323 4.79 -1.30 -13.13
N THR A 324 4.81 -1.39 -14.46
CA THR A 324 3.62 -1.13 -15.29
C THR A 324 2.53 -2.17 -15.08
N ALA A 325 2.90 -3.42 -14.80
CA ALA A 325 1.93 -4.50 -14.57
C ALA A 325 1.11 -4.28 -13.28
N ARG A 326 1.67 -3.61 -12.28
CA ARG A 326 1.06 -3.40 -10.96
C ARG A 326 0.51 -1.99 -10.80
N TYR A 327 1.28 -0.97 -11.14
CA TYR A 327 1.02 0.42 -10.79
C TYR A 327 0.34 1.25 -11.88
N LEU A 328 -0.21 0.61 -12.91
CA LEU A 328 -1.12 1.22 -13.89
C LEU A 328 -2.56 0.70 -13.78
N GLN A 329 -2.84 -0.18 -12.82
CA GLN A 329 -4.18 -0.71 -12.63
C GLN A 329 -5.18 0.43 -12.37
N LEU A 330 -6.32 0.38 -13.07
CA LEU A 330 -7.50 1.19 -12.82
C LEU A 330 -8.77 0.36 -13.08
N PRO A 331 -9.79 0.47 -12.23
CA PRO A 331 -11.06 -0.22 -12.42
C PRO A 331 -11.89 0.44 -13.52
N GLY A 332 -12.92 -0.26 -14.00
CA GLY A 332 -13.88 0.26 -14.97
C GLY A 332 -14.76 1.40 -14.46
N THR A 333 -14.73 1.70 -13.15
CA THR A 333 -15.48 2.80 -12.51
C THR A 333 -14.90 4.17 -12.86
N VAL A 334 -13.60 4.24 -13.16
CA VAL A 334 -12.91 5.50 -13.48
C VAL A 334 -13.49 6.11 -14.75
N THR A 335 -14.16 7.25 -14.60
CA THR A 335 -14.98 7.85 -15.64
C THR A 335 -14.15 8.43 -16.79
N ALA A 336 -14.77 8.55 -17.97
CA ALA A 336 -14.15 9.22 -19.11
C ALA A 336 -13.86 10.71 -18.79
N GLN A 337 -14.64 11.32 -17.89
CA GLN A 337 -14.47 12.70 -17.48
C GLN A 337 -13.23 12.88 -16.60
N THR A 338 -12.98 11.98 -15.65
CA THR A 338 -11.73 11.97 -14.85
C THR A 338 -10.50 11.83 -15.75
N ARG A 339 -10.53 10.91 -16.73
CA ARG A 339 -9.43 10.73 -17.70
C ARG A 339 -9.23 11.96 -18.58
N ALA A 340 -10.32 12.57 -19.05
CA ALA A 340 -10.26 13.78 -19.87
C ALA A 340 -9.69 14.97 -19.09
N LEU A 341 -10.07 15.12 -17.82
CA LEU A 341 -9.55 16.17 -16.95
C LEU A 341 -8.05 16.02 -16.73
N ALA A 342 -7.56 14.81 -16.46
CA ALA A 342 -6.11 14.56 -16.33
C ALA A 342 -5.35 14.98 -17.60
N ALA A 343 -5.85 14.56 -18.76
CA ALA A 343 -5.24 14.90 -20.06
C ALA A 343 -5.34 16.40 -20.40
N GLU A 344 -6.38 17.08 -19.92
CA GLU A 344 -6.55 18.54 -20.06
C GLU A 344 -5.51 19.29 -19.23
N ILE A 345 -5.39 18.98 -17.94
CA ILE A 345 -4.42 19.62 -17.03
C ILE A 345 -3.00 19.46 -17.57
N ALA A 346 -2.61 18.24 -17.96
CA ALA A 346 -1.29 17.97 -18.51
C ALA A 346 -1.02 18.79 -19.79
N ARG A 347 -2.00 18.88 -20.68
CA ARG A 347 -1.89 19.63 -21.95
C ARG A 347 -1.80 21.14 -21.72
N ASP A 348 -2.64 21.68 -20.84
CA ASP A 348 -2.71 23.11 -20.57
C ASP A 348 -1.45 23.62 -19.87
N ALA A 349 -0.82 22.77 -19.05
CA ALA A 349 0.50 23.03 -18.47
C ALA A 349 1.66 22.86 -19.47
N GLY A 350 1.42 22.32 -20.68
CA GLY A 350 2.47 21.93 -21.61
C GLY A 350 3.39 20.83 -21.05
N ALA A 351 2.89 20.02 -20.13
CA ALA A 351 3.65 18.98 -19.44
C ALA A 351 3.81 17.75 -20.34
N THR A 352 5.06 17.42 -20.68
CA THR A 352 5.39 16.33 -21.61
C THR A 352 6.18 15.19 -20.98
N THR A 353 6.58 15.31 -19.71
CA THR A 353 7.35 14.28 -19.00
C THR A 353 6.58 13.81 -17.76
N PRO A 354 6.81 12.58 -17.26
CA PRO A 354 6.08 12.07 -16.10
C PRO A 354 6.18 12.99 -14.88
N PHE A 355 7.37 13.53 -14.62
CA PHE A 355 7.58 14.51 -13.56
C PHE A 355 6.78 15.80 -13.77
N ALA A 356 6.83 16.39 -14.97
CA ALA A 356 6.09 17.61 -15.26
C ALA A 356 4.56 17.41 -15.18
N VAL A 357 4.07 16.24 -15.61
CA VAL A 357 2.65 15.88 -15.51
C VAL A 357 2.24 15.73 -14.04
N ALA A 358 3.07 15.06 -13.23
CA ALA A 358 2.82 14.93 -11.79
C ALA A 358 2.77 16.29 -11.08
N VAL A 359 3.69 17.21 -11.40
CA VAL A 359 3.66 18.59 -10.88
C VAL A 359 2.39 19.31 -11.31
N ALA A 360 2.01 19.24 -12.59
CA ALA A 360 0.81 19.91 -13.10
C ALA A 360 -0.49 19.41 -12.43
N LEU A 361 -0.62 18.08 -12.27
CA LEU A 361 -1.76 17.48 -11.58
C LEU A 361 -1.78 17.84 -10.09
N GLN A 362 -0.61 17.82 -9.44
CA GLN A 362 -0.48 18.23 -8.03
C GLN A 362 -0.98 19.67 -7.84
N ASP A 363 -0.49 20.60 -8.66
CA ASP A 363 -0.81 22.02 -8.55
C ASP A 363 -2.29 22.31 -8.84
N ASP A 364 -2.88 21.63 -9.84
CA ASP A 364 -4.31 21.74 -10.12
C ASP A 364 -5.17 21.22 -8.96
N LEU A 365 -4.86 20.04 -8.43
CA LEU A 365 -5.61 19.44 -7.32
C LEU A 365 -5.55 20.30 -6.05
N ARG A 366 -4.39 20.92 -5.78
CA ARG A 366 -4.21 21.86 -4.66
C ARG A 366 -5.08 23.11 -4.78
N GLY A 367 -5.45 23.52 -5.99
CA GLY A 367 -6.39 24.62 -6.24
C GLY A 367 -7.85 24.18 -6.41
N ARG A 368 -8.08 22.92 -6.81
CA ARG A 368 -9.40 22.38 -7.15
C ARG A 368 -10.16 21.84 -5.95
N ILE A 369 -9.46 21.15 -5.05
CA ILE A 369 -10.05 20.51 -3.87
C ILE A 369 -9.82 21.43 -2.67
N ARG A 370 -10.83 21.55 -1.81
CA ARG A 370 -10.75 22.24 -0.52
C ARG A 370 -10.53 21.21 0.58
N TYR A 371 -9.55 21.45 1.45
CA TYR A 371 -9.28 20.57 2.58
C TYR A 371 -10.41 20.62 3.61
N VAL A 372 -11.06 19.48 3.87
CA VAL A 372 -12.16 19.31 4.84
C VAL A 372 -12.08 17.91 5.45
N GLU A 373 -12.14 17.81 6.78
CA GLU A 373 -12.05 16.55 7.55
C GLU A 373 -13.43 15.95 7.86
N ASP A 374 -14.45 16.80 7.97
CA ASP A 374 -15.85 16.42 8.15
C ASP A 374 -16.57 16.52 6.80
N ILE A 375 -16.59 15.41 6.07
CA ILE A 375 -17.18 15.31 4.73
C ILE A 375 -18.23 14.21 4.70
N ALA A 376 -19.26 14.42 3.88
CA ALA A 376 -20.26 13.40 3.64
C ALA A 376 -19.65 12.20 2.89
N GLU A 377 -20.16 11.01 3.19
CA GLU A 377 -19.78 9.81 2.45
C GLU A 377 -20.14 9.93 0.95
N PRO A 378 -19.27 9.43 0.06
CA PRO A 378 -19.59 9.31 -1.36
C PRO A 378 -20.85 8.46 -1.59
N PRO A 379 -21.70 8.79 -2.57
CA PRO A 379 -22.86 7.96 -2.90
C PRO A 379 -22.47 6.54 -3.30
N GLU A 380 -23.23 5.54 -2.83
CA GLU A 380 -22.98 4.13 -3.14
C GLU A 380 -22.89 3.87 -4.66
N GLY A 381 -21.87 3.11 -5.06
CA GLY A 381 -21.66 2.69 -6.44
C GLY A 381 -21.14 3.79 -7.37
N ARG A 382 -20.77 4.96 -6.84
CA ARG A 382 -20.09 6.01 -7.58
C ARG A 382 -18.58 5.94 -7.33
N ASP A 383 -17.81 6.22 -8.37
CA ASP A 383 -16.36 6.38 -8.26
C ASP A 383 -16.04 7.59 -7.37
N VAL A 384 -15.30 7.36 -6.29
CA VAL A 384 -15.05 8.38 -5.27
C VAL A 384 -14.16 9.51 -5.80
N VAL A 385 -13.20 9.18 -6.68
CA VAL A 385 -12.33 10.18 -7.30
C VAL A 385 -13.15 11.10 -8.22
N ASP A 386 -14.02 10.56 -9.07
CA ASP A 386 -14.94 11.36 -9.88
C ASP A 386 -15.82 12.28 -9.01
N PHE A 387 -16.40 11.73 -7.94
CA PHE A 387 -17.26 12.48 -7.02
C PHE A 387 -16.56 13.70 -6.41
N VAL A 388 -15.33 13.53 -5.93
CA VAL A 388 -14.56 14.64 -5.35
C VAL A 388 -14.13 15.66 -6.39
N LEU A 389 -13.73 15.23 -7.59
CA LEU A 389 -13.25 16.16 -8.62
C LEU A 389 -14.37 17.07 -9.17
N PHE A 390 -15.59 16.55 -9.26
CA PHE A 390 -16.65 17.21 -10.02
C PHE A 390 -17.86 17.65 -9.20
N GLU A 391 -18.12 17.02 -8.05
CA GLU A 391 -19.28 17.34 -7.23
C GLU A 391 -18.91 18.03 -5.93
N THR A 392 -18.22 17.36 -5.00
CA THR A 392 -17.95 17.95 -3.67
C THR A 392 -16.83 18.98 -3.73
N ARG A 393 -15.73 18.66 -4.45
CA ARG A 393 -14.46 19.41 -4.40
C ARG A 393 -13.97 19.63 -2.97
N GLU A 394 -14.28 18.69 -2.11
CA GLU A 394 -13.94 18.69 -0.69
C GLU A 394 -13.41 17.31 -0.32
N GLY A 395 -12.34 17.29 0.46
CA GLY A 395 -11.72 16.05 0.93
C GLY A 395 -10.50 16.34 1.78
N TYR A 396 -9.97 15.30 2.43
CA TYR A 396 -8.70 15.32 3.14
C TYR A 396 -7.65 14.50 2.38
N CYS A 397 -6.46 14.30 2.94
CA CYS A 397 -5.26 13.80 2.24
C CYS A 397 -5.48 12.53 1.38
N GLU A 398 -6.25 11.55 1.84
CA GLU A 398 -6.56 10.33 1.06
C GLU A 398 -7.25 10.65 -0.28
N TYR A 399 -8.15 11.63 -0.32
CA TYR A 399 -8.85 12.03 -1.54
C TYR A 399 -7.93 12.74 -2.53
N TYR A 400 -7.03 13.58 -2.04
CA TYR A 400 -6.01 14.23 -2.88
C TYR A 400 -5.06 13.19 -3.47
N ALA A 401 -4.55 12.28 -2.63
CA ALA A 401 -3.65 11.22 -3.06
C ALA A 401 -4.33 10.29 -4.07
N SER A 402 -5.57 9.88 -3.80
CA SER A 402 -6.37 9.04 -4.70
C SER A 402 -6.64 9.71 -6.04
N ALA A 403 -7.06 10.97 -6.04
CA ALA A 403 -7.30 11.72 -7.26
C ALA A 403 -6.03 11.84 -8.10
N MET A 404 -4.91 12.19 -7.48
CA MET A 404 -3.64 12.32 -8.18
C MET A 404 -3.15 10.97 -8.76
N VAL A 405 -3.18 9.88 -7.99
CA VAL A 405 -2.76 8.56 -8.48
C VAL A 405 -3.66 8.08 -9.62
N VAL A 406 -4.99 8.18 -9.47
CA VAL A 406 -5.93 7.76 -10.53
C VAL A 406 -5.73 8.57 -11.81
N MET A 407 -5.54 9.89 -11.69
CA MET A 407 -5.25 10.74 -12.85
C MET A 407 -3.92 10.38 -13.52
N LEU A 408 -2.84 10.18 -12.75
CA LEU A 408 -1.53 9.77 -13.27
C LEU A 408 -1.59 8.44 -14.02
N ARG A 409 -2.20 7.42 -13.41
CA ARG A 409 -2.37 6.11 -14.03
C ARG A 409 -3.22 6.16 -15.29
N SER A 410 -4.18 7.09 -15.36
CA SER A 410 -4.98 7.29 -16.58
C SER A 410 -4.19 7.86 -17.76
N LEU A 411 -2.99 8.37 -17.49
CA LEU A 411 -2.03 8.90 -18.46
C LEU A 411 -0.81 7.99 -18.62
N ASP A 412 -0.93 6.70 -18.24
CA ASP A 412 0.14 5.69 -18.32
C ASP A 412 1.39 6.03 -17.47
N ILE A 413 1.22 6.80 -16.39
CA ILE A 413 2.29 7.11 -15.44
C ILE A 413 2.11 6.26 -14.17
N PRO A 414 3.04 5.33 -13.86
CA PRO A 414 2.93 4.49 -12.68
C PRO A 414 3.04 5.29 -11.39
N ALA A 415 2.05 5.10 -10.51
CA ALA A 415 1.95 5.83 -9.26
C ALA A 415 1.30 4.95 -8.17
N ARG A 416 1.58 5.25 -6.90
CA ARG A 416 1.02 4.53 -5.73
C ARG A 416 0.73 5.49 -4.58
N ILE A 417 -0.11 5.04 -3.66
CA ILE A 417 -0.35 5.75 -2.40
C ILE A 417 0.60 5.22 -1.34
N VAL A 418 1.08 6.12 -0.49
CA VAL A 418 1.78 5.79 0.75
C VAL A 418 0.97 6.36 1.90
N ALA A 419 0.72 5.56 2.94
CA ALA A 419 0.19 6.02 4.21
C ALA A 419 1.25 5.94 5.31
N GLY A 420 1.14 6.84 6.27
CA GLY A 420 2.04 6.93 7.40
C GLY A 420 1.86 8.26 8.12
N TYR A 421 2.96 8.91 8.52
CA TYR A 421 2.89 10.20 9.20
C TYR A 421 3.59 11.32 8.42
N TYR A 422 2.91 12.46 8.35
CA TYR A 422 3.45 13.73 7.87
C TYR A 422 4.43 14.33 8.91
N PRO A 423 5.53 14.98 8.47
CA PRO A 423 6.51 15.68 9.32
C PRO A 423 5.92 16.41 10.52
N ALA A 424 6.40 16.07 11.72
CA ALA A 424 5.96 16.70 12.97
C ALA A 424 6.90 17.83 13.43
N ALA A 425 6.43 18.63 14.38
CA ALA A 425 7.25 19.65 15.04
C ALA A 425 8.29 19.01 15.97
N TYR A 426 9.42 19.69 16.16
CA TYR A 426 10.35 19.34 17.22
C TYR A 426 9.71 19.60 18.59
N ASP A 427 9.86 18.66 19.50
CA ASP A 427 9.37 18.67 20.86
C ASP A 427 10.55 18.53 21.83
N GLU A 428 10.76 19.57 22.64
CA GLU A 428 11.88 19.66 23.57
C GLU A 428 11.79 18.60 24.68
N ALA A 429 10.59 18.15 25.05
CA ALA A 429 10.41 17.19 26.14
C ALA A 429 10.86 15.77 25.73
N SER A 430 10.59 15.38 24.49
CA SER A 430 11.02 14.10 23.90
C SER A 430 12.40 14.14 23.24
N ALA A 431 12.99 15.34 23.11
CA ALA A 431 14.24 15.61 22.41
C ALA A 431 14.22 15.05 20.97
N GLY A 432 13.13 15.28 20.26
CA GLY A 432 12.88 14.75 18.92
C GLY A 432 11.63 15.33 18.29
N PHE A 433 11.29 14.86 17.09
CA PHE A 433 10.05 15.23 16.40
C PHE A 433 8.92 14.31 16.88
N LEU A 434 7.91 14.88 17.52
CA LEU A 434 6.82 14.14 18.17
C LEU A 434 5.61 14.00 17.23
N TYR A 435 5.46 12.82 16.65
CA TYR A 435 4.32 12.46 15.81
C TYR A 435 3.14 12.05 16.69
N ARG A 436 1.97 12.56 16.33
CA ARG A 436 0.69 12.25 16.96
C ARG A 436 -0.24 11.63 15.93
N GLN A 437 -1.34 11.04 16.36
CA GLN A 437 -2.31 10.45 15.42
C GLN A 437 -2.84 11.47 14.40
N ARG A 438 -3.02 12.74 14.79
CA ARG A 438 -3.35 13.84 13.86
C ARG A 438 -2.32 14.11 12.77
N ASN A 439 -1.11 13.56 12.89
CA ASN A 439 -0.08 13.62 11.85
C ASN A 439 -0.22 12.48 10.84
N ALA A 440 -1.11 11.51 11.06
CA ALA A 440 -1.39 10.48 10.05
C ALA A 440 -1.74 11.16 8.73
N HIS A 441 -1.25 10.60 7.62
CA HIS A 441 -1.29 11.25 6.33
C HIS A 441 -1.09 10.27 5.19
N ALA A 442 -1.70 10.57 4.04
CA ALA A 442 -1.52 9.85 2.79
C ALA A 442 -0.89 10.78 1.74
N TRP A 443 0.13 10.28 1.02
CA TRP A 443 0.78 11.01 -0.07
C TRP A 443 0.99 10.10 -1.28
N VAL A 444 1.56 10.67 -2.34
CA VAL A 444 1.74 9.99 -3.63
C VAL A 444 3.20 9.70 -3.87
N GLU A 445 3.51 8.50 -4.36
CA GLU A 445 4.80 8.21 -5.00
C GLU A 445 4.60 7.93 -6.48
N VAL A 446 5.42 8.56 -7.32
CA VAL A 446 5.42 8.40 -8.77
C VAL A 446 6.72 7.71 -9.18
N PHE A 447 6.63 6.67 -10.00
CA PHE A 447 7.82 5.99 -10.48
C PHE A 447 8.45 6.80 -11.63
N ILE A 448 9.67 7.29 -11.43
CA ILE A 448 10.44 8.03 -12.42
C ILE A 448 11.62 7.15 -12.88
N PRO A 449 11.72 6.79 -14.18
CA PRO A 449 12.77 5.89 -14.66
C PRO A 449 14.19 6.37 -14.30
N ALA A 450 15.05 5.43 -13.93
CA ALA A 450 16.39 5.65 -13.38
C ALA A 450 16.46 6.22 -11.94
N TYR A 451 15.38 6.84 -11.44
CA TYR A 451 15.34 7.46 -10.11
C TYR A 451 14.44 6.70 -9.11
N GLY A 452 13.57 5.81 -9.58
CA GLY A 452 12.67 5.01 -8.74
C GLY A 452 11.43 5.79 -8.28
N TRP A 453 10.92 5.43 -7.10
CA TRP A 453 9.76 6.08 -6.49
C TRP A 453 10.13 7.47 -5.95
N ILE A 454 9.41 8.50 -6.41
CA ILE A 454 9.58 9.90 -6.02
C ILE A 454 8.29 10.42 -5.38
N ALA A 455 8.38 10.99 -4.18
CA ALA A 455 7.22 11.47 -3.44
C ALA A 455 6.68 12.82 -3.94
N PHE A 456 5.35 12.97 -3.89
CA PHE A 456 4.58 14.17 -4.23
C PHE A 456 3.56 14.46 -3.12
N GLU A 457 3.25 15.73 -2.90
CA GLU A 457 2.33 16.20 -1.86
C GLU A 457 1.15 17.00 -2.48
N PRO A 458 0.08 16.31 -2.91
CA PRO A 458 -1.08 16.97 -3.49
C PRO A 458 -1.97 17.67 -2.46
N THR A 459 -1.80 17.41 -1.15
CA THR A 459 -2.71 17.96 -0.15
C THR A 459 -2.46 19.45 0.06
N ALA A 460 -3.44 20.30 -0.27
CA ALA A 460 -3.29 21.76 -0.22
C ALA A 460 -2.98 22.34 1.17
N SER A 461 -3.41 21.66 2.24
CA SER A 461 -3.15 22.06 3.63
C SER A 461 -1.69 21.85 4.07
N GLN A 462 -0.93 21.07 3.32
CA GLN A 462 0.52 20.91 3.44
C GLN A 462 1.20 21.68 2.30
N PRO A 463 2.44 22.16 2.42
CA PRO A 463 3.15 22.79 1.32
C PRO A 463 3.53 21.72 0.29
N ALA A 464 3.80 22.19 -0.92
CA ALA A 464 4.45 21.36 -1.91
C ALA A 464 5.86 20.97 -1.44
N ARG A 465 6.29 19.78 -1.84
CA ARG A 465 7.68 19.33 -1.65
C ARG A 465 8.63 20.13 -2.54
N ALA A 466 9.82 20.41 -2.02
CA ALA A 466 10.96 20.77 -2.84
C ALA A 466 11.74 19.51 -3.24
N TYR A 467 12.49 19.60 -4.34
CA TYR A 467 13.25 18.49 -4.93
C TYR A 467 14.72 18.91 -5.07
N GLY A 468 15.63 17.95 -4.89
CA GLY A 468 17.07 18.17 -5.02
C GLY A 468 17.84 18.20 -3.70
N GLU A 469 17.17 18.09 -2.56
CA GLU A 469 17.80 18.07 -1.22
C GLU A 469 17.46 16.74 -0.50
N PRO A 470 18.43 16.07 0.16
CA PRO A 470 18.17 14.82 0.87
C PRO A 470 17.20 15.04 2.04
N GLY A 471 16.14 14.23 2.08
CA GLY A 471 15.21 14.19 3.21
C GLY A 471 14.40 15.48 3.40
N ASP A 472 14.15 16.23 2.31
CA ASP A 472 13.60 17.58 2.37
C ASP A 472 12.25 17.65 3.12
N PRO A 473 12.22 18.28 4.30
CA PRO A 473 11.00 18.61 5.00
C PRO A 473 10.60 20.01 4.57
N ALA A 474 9.81 20.11 3.51
CA ALA A 474 8.98 21.31 3.37
C ALA A 474 7.94 21.27 4.50
N LEU A 475 8.30 21.73 5.71
CA LEU A 475 7.52 22.51 6.69
C LEU A 475 8.20 22.66 8.05
N THR A 476 8.35 23.91 8.48
CA THR A 476 7.95 24.29 9.85
C THR A 476 6.43 24.17 9.95
N PRO A 477 5.86 23.35 10.85
CA PRO A 477 4.41 23.27 10.98
C PRO A 477 3.86 24.65 11.35
N THR A 478 2.97 25.19 10.52
CA THR A 478 2.03 26.20 11.00
C THR A 478 1.08 25.46 11.94
N PRO A 479 0.90 25.89 13.20
CA PRO A 479 -0.08 25.24 14.07
C PRO A 479 -1.43 25.25 13.35
N ALA A 480 -2.02 24.06 13.20
CA ALA A 480 -3.38 23.93 12.71
C ALA A 480 -4.27 24.90 13.53
N PRO A 481 -5.14 25.69 12.89
CA PRO A 481 -6.06 26.51 13.65
C PRO A 481 -6.87 25.57 14.53
N SER A 482 -6.72 25.68 15.86
CA SER A 482 -7.68 25.06 16.77
C SER A 482 -9.07 25.51 16.31
N PRO A 483 -10.05 24.61 16.18
CA PRO A 483 -11.42 25.03 15.95
C PRO A 483 -11.74 26.00 17.06
N THR A 484 -11.95 27.28 16.70
CA THR A 484 -12.50 28.24 17.64
C THR A 484 -13.80 27.62 18.11
N PRO A 485 -13.99 27.34 19.42
CA PRO A 485 -15.24 26.77 19.89
C PRO A 485 -16.34 27.71 19.44
N ALA A 486 -17.14 27.26 18.46
CA ALA A 486 -18.40 27.90 18.17
C ALA A 486 -19.17 27.85 19.48
N ALA A 487 -19.39 29.00 20.10
CA ALA A 487 -20.13 29.09 21.34
C ALA A 487 -21.47 28.39 21.13
N LEU A 488 -21.67 27.23 21.76
CA LEU A 488 -22.95 26.55 21.73
C LEU A 488 -24.01 27.51 22.29
N PRO A 489 -25.17 27.67 21.63
CA PRO A 489 -26.27 28.38 22.24
C PRO A 489 -26.65 27.65 23.53
N THR A 490 -26.57 28.37 24.65
CA THR A 490 -26.95 27.87 25.98
C THR A 490 -28.44 27.56 25.99
N GLN A 491 -28.81 26.32 25.70
CA GLN A 491 -30.13 25.82 26.05
C GLN A 491 -30.12 25.44 27.53
N VAL A 492 -30.64 26.35 28.35
CA VAL A 492 -30.98 26.08 29.75
C VAL A 492 -32.10 25.02 29.76
N PRO A 493 -31.93 23.85 30.40
CA PRO A 493 -33.00 22.87 30.49
C PRO A 493 -34.12 23.43 31.37
N THR A 494 -35.31 23.58 30.79
CA THR A 494 -36.53 23.89 31.53
C THR A 494 -36.89 22.72 32.45
N PRO A 495 -37.05 22.90 33.78
CA PRO A 495 -37.41 21.81 34.67
C PRO A 495 -38.83 21.28 34.34
N ARG A 496 -38.94 19.96 34.14
CA ARG A 496 -40.20 19.24 34.03
C ARG A 496 -40.93 19.30 35.38
N ALA A 497 -42.06 19.97 35.43
CA ALA A 497 -42.91 20.05 36.62
C ALA A 497 -43.44 18.66 37.01
N ALA A 498 -43.25 18.29 38.29
CA ALA A 498 -43.89 17.16 38.93
C ALA A 498 -45.39 17.45 39.18
N PRO A 499 -46.28 16.44 39.15
CA PRO A 499 -47.70 16.65 39.44
C PRO A 499 -47.91 16.91 40.94
N THR A 500 -48.45 18.09 41.24
CA THR A 500 -48.86 18.53 42.58
C THR A 500 -50.06 17.74 43.07
N ALA A 501 -49.93 17.10 44.25
CA ALA A 501 -51.05 16.56 45.01
C ALA A 501 -51.91 17.69 45.59
N THR A 502 -53.22 17.60 45.35
CA THR A 502 -54.26 18.49 45.87
C THR A 502 -54.31 18.47 47.40
N ALA A 503 -54.08 19.62 48.04
CA ALA A 503 -54.44 19.85 49.44
C ALA A 503 -55.77 20.63 49.51
N ALA A 504 -56.79 19.99 50.07
CA ALA A 504 -58.03 20.65 50.48
C ALA A 504 -57.82 21.36 51.82
N ALA A 505 -58.23 22.61 51.90
CA ALA A 505 -58.21 23.43 53.11
C ALA A 505 -59.60 23.48 53.75
N ALA A 506 -59.67 23.20 55.06
CA ALA A 506 -60.61 23.69 56.07
C ALA A 506 -60.19 23.00 57.37
N GLY A 507 -60.09 23.59 58.55
CA GLY A 507 -60.53 24.86 59.11
C GLY A 507 -60.47 24.62 60.61
N ALA A 508 -59.85 25.52 61.38
CA ALA A 508 -59.73 25.39 62.82
C ALA A 508 -61.07 25.66 63.52
N VAL A 509 -61.48 24.77 64.43
CA VAL A 509 -62.33 25.07 65.60
C VAL A 509 -62.17 23.98 66.66
N ASP A 510 -61.51 24.37 67.75
CA ASP A 510 -61.86 24.24 69.18
C ASP A 510 -62.29 22.91 69.85
N ALA A 511 -61.76 22.78 71.08
CA ALA A 511 -62.29 22.14 72.30
C ALA A 511 -62.36 20.60 72.51
N THR A 512 -61.53 20.17 73.48
CA THR A 512 -61.82 19.33 74.69
C THR A 512 -62.17 17.83 74.62
N ASP A 513 -61.62 17.13 75.64
CA ASP A 513 -61.91 15.79 76.20
C ASP A 513 -61.50 14.58 75.35
N GLY A 514 -60.93 13.47 75.88
CA GLY A 514 -60.84 12.92 77.23
C GLY A 514 -60.98 11.39 77.13
N ASP A 515 -60.08 10.64 77.77
CA ASP A 515 -60.05 9.21 78.13
C ASP A 515 -60.92 8.14 77.41
N GLY A 516 -60.29 6.98 77.18
CA GLY A 516 -60.96 5.70 76.90
C GLY A 516 -60.02 4.59 76.43
#